data_AF-A0A6M0A180-F1
#
_entry.id   AF-A0A6M0A180-F1
#
_cell.length_a   1.000
_cell.length_b   1.000
_cell.length_c   1.000
_cell.angle_alpha   90.00
_cell.angle_beta   90.00
_cell.angle_gamma   90.00
#
_symmetry.space_group_name_H-M   'P 1'
#
loop_
_entity.id
_entity.type
_entity.pdbx_description
1 polymer ?
#
loop_
_entity_poly.entity_id
_entity_poly.type
_entity_poly.pdbx_seq_one_letter_code
_entity_poly.pdbx_strand_id
1 'polypeptide(L)' 'MSAENIQLTITLFDSQLEEEELQIDTQNILSEIKKIDGFQKADLMPIETAQPGAKSIGGFLVRVLTAEINPKNFKA' A
#
# COMPACT_ATOMS: atom_id res chain seq x y z
N MET A 1 -19.83 -17.59 10.01
CA MET A 1 -18.93 -16.51 10.47
C MET A 1 -18.44 -15.77 9.24
N SER A 2 -18.63 -14.45 9.17
CA SER A 2 -17.96 -13.63 8.15
C SER A 2 -16.48 -13.59 8.52
N ALA A 3 -15.62 -14.14 7.67
CA ALA A 3 -14.19 -13.93 7.86
C ALA A 3 -13.93 -12.45 7.59
N GLU A 4 -13.43 -11.72 8.59
CA GLU A 4 -13.09 -10.31 8.42
C GLU A 4 -12.00 -10.15 7.36
N ASN A 5 -12.04 -9.04 6.63
CA ASN A 5 -11.04 -8.75 5.62
C ASN A 5 -9.66 -8.62 6.27
N ILE A 6 -8.62 -9.07 5.57
CA ILE A 6 -7.23 -8.90 6.01
C ILE A 6 -6.74 -7.58 5.44
N GLN A 7 -6.31 -6.68 6.31
CA GLN A 7 -5.60 -5.46 5.91
C GLN A 7 -4.10 -5.75 5.81
N LEU A 8 -3.53 -5.44 4.66
CA LEU A 8 -2.10 -5.51 4.36
C LEU A 8 -1.54 -4.09 4.33
N THR A 9 -0.40 -3.89 4.99
CA THR A 9 0.45 -2.72 4.79
C THR A 9 1.67 -3.19 4.01
N ILE A 10 1.89 -2.59 2.84
CA ILE A 10 2.93 -2.98 1.90
C ILE A 10 3.91 -1.82 1.79
N THR A 11 5.16 -2.09 2.15
CA THR A 11 6.28 -1.14 2.02
C THR A 11 7.16 -1.58 0.87
N LEU A 12 7.36 -0.69 -0.10
CA LEU A 12 8.22 -0.93 -1.25
C LEU A 12 9.65 -0.53 -0.93
N PHE A 13 10.61 -1.27 -1.49
CA PHE A 13 12.03 -0.99 -1.33
C PHE A 13 12.75 -1.24 -2.64
N ASP A 14 13.41 -0.19 -3.13
CA ASP A 14 14.40 -0.26 -4.18
C ASP A 14 15.54 0.69 -3.78
N SER A 15 16.76 0.16 -3.66
CA SER A 15 17.92 0.95 -3.24
C SER A 15 18.51 1.82 -4.35
N GLN A 16 17.98 1.74 -5.57
CA GLN A 16 18.44 2.53 -6.72
C GLN A 16 17.53 3.71 -7.03
N LEU A 17 16.38 3.80 -6.36
CA LEU A 17 15.37 4.83 -6.59
C LEU A 17 15.38 5.87 -5.47
N GLU A 18 15.26 7.13 -5.87
CA GLU A 18 15.02 8.23 -4.93
C GLU A 18 13.57 8.22 -4.43
N GLU A 19 13.26 9.05 -3.43
CA GLU A 19 11.96 9.01 -2.74
C GLU A 19 10.79 9.36 -3.65
N GLU A 20 10.98 10.31 -4.57
CA GLU A 20 9.98 10.68 -5.57
C GLU A 20 9.72 9.53 -6.56
N GLU A 21 10.78 8.85 -7.00
CA GLU A 21 10.69 7.71 -7.92
C GLU A 21 10.01 6.52 -7.25
N LEU A 22 10.41 6.20 -6.01
CA LEU A 22 9.73 5.19 -5.19
C LEU A 22 8.25 5.50 -4.99
N GLN A 23 7.90 6.78 -4.82
CA GLN A 23 6.51 7.17 -4.67
C GLN A 23 5.71 7.03 -5.97
N ILE A 24 6.31 7.34 -7.12
CA ILE A 24 5.71 7.10 -8.44
C ILE A 24 5.46 5.60 -8.62
N ASP A 25 6.44 4.76 -8.31
CA ASP A 25 6.30 3.31 -8.41
C ASP A 25 5.26 2.76 -7.45
N THR A 26 5.14 3.33 -6.25
CA THR A 26 4.08 2.99 -5.30
C THR A 26 2.69 3.27 -5.89
N GLN A 27 2.53 4.40 -6.58
CA GLN A 27 1.27 4.74 -7.25
C GLN A 27 0.98 3.80 -8.44
N ASN A 28 2.01 3.45 -9.21
CA ASN A 28 1.89 2.49 -10.31
C ASN A 28 1.44 1.11 -9.79
N ILE A 29 2.07 0.61 -8.73
CA ILE A 29 1.71 -0.66 -8.10
C ILE A 29 0.29 -0.60 -7.51
N LEU A 30 -0.08 0.50 -6.87
CA LEU A 30 -1.45 0.70 -6.39
C LEU A 30 -2.47 0.58 -7.53
N SER A 31 -2.20 1.20 -8.68
CA SER A 31 -3.03 1.08 -9.87
C SER A 31 -3.13 -0.35 -10.38
N GLU A 32 -2.05 -1.14 -10.30
CA GLU A 32 -2.09 -2.57 -10.66
C GLU A 32 -2.87 -3.40 -9.64
N ILE A 33 -2.68 -3.18 -8.33
CA ILE A 33 -3.44 -3.88 -7.27
C ILE A 33 -4.94 -3.66 -7.43
N LYS A 34 -5.36 -2.44 -7.78
CA LYS A 34 -6.78 -2.10 -8.03
C LYS A 34 -7.40 -2.85 -9.21
N LYS A 35 -6.59 -3.43 -10.11
CA LYS A 35 -7.05 -4.23 -11.25
C LYS A 35 -7.15 -5.73 -10.93
N ILE A 36 -6.59 -6.18 -9.81
CA ILE A 36 -6.55 -7.60 -9.45
C ILE A 36 -7.88 -8.00 -8.79
N ASP A 37 -8.60 -8.92 -9.42
CA ASP A 37 -9.76 -9.57 -8.83
C ASP A 37 -9.34 -10.35 -7.58
N GLY A 38 -9.66 -9.79 -6.41
CA GLY A 38 -9.36 -10.42 -5.12
C GLY A 38 -9.13 -9.42 -4.00
N PHE A 39 -8.67 -8.22 -4.35
CA PHE A 39 -8.60 -7.08 -3.45
C PHE A 39 -9.95 -6.35 -3.40
N GLN A 40 -10.34 -5.93 -2.21
CA GLN A 40 -11.58 -5.18 -1.98
C GLN A 40 -11.34 -3.68 -1.90
N LYS A 41 -10.16 -3.29 -1.41
CA LYS A 41 -9.72 -1.90 -1.28
C LYS A 41 -8.20 -1.84 -1.41
N ALA A 42 -7.69 -0.76 -1.96
CA ALA A 42 -6.27 -0.44 -1.90
C ALA A 42 -6.10 1.08 -1.98
N ASP A 43 -5.23 1.65 -1.14
CA ASP A 43 -4.98 3.09 -1.04
C ASP A 43 -3.55 3.38 -0.61
N LEU A 44 -3.08 4.61 -0.85
CA LEU A 44 -1.84 5.10 -0.23
C LEU A 44 -2.05 5.31 1.27
N MET A 45 -1.02 5.08 2.09
CA MET A 45 -1.14 5.25 3.53
C MET A 45 -1.01 6.74 3.91
N PRO A 46 -2.01 7.35 4.58
CA PRO A 46 -1.95 8.76 4.98
C PRO A 46 -0.89 9.03 6.05
N ILE A 47 -0.25 10.20 6.02
CA ILE A 47 0.80 10.57 7.00
C ILE A 47 0.27 10.65 8.44
N GLU A 48 -1.03 10.89 8.63
CA GLU A 48 -1.69 10.95 9.94
C GLU A 48 -1.58 9.63 10.72
N THR A 49 -1.32 8.53 10.02
CA THR A 49 -1.16 7.19 10.61
C THR A 49 0.29 6.87 11.00
N ALA A 50 1.23 7.78 10.76
CA ALA A 50 2.65 7.53 10.86
C ALA A 50 3.26 7.86 12.22
N GLN A 51 4.39 7.22 12.51
CA GLN A 51 5.25 7.60 13.62
C GLN A 51 6.02 8.91 13.31
N PRO A 52 6.44 9.67 14.33
CA PRO A 52 7.27 10.85 14.15
C PRO A 52 8.54 10.54 13.33
N GLY A 53 8.87 11.43 12.39
CA GLY A 53 10.04 11.28 11.52
C GLY A 53 9.78 10.50 10.22
N ALA A 54 8.55 10.04 9.99
CA ALA A 54 8.18 9.47 8.69
C ALA A 54 8.16 10.53 7.59
N LYS A 55 8.53 10.14 6.37
CA LYS A 55 8.51 11.01 5.20
C LYS A 55 7.20 10.85 4.42
N SER A 56 6.72 11.94 3.85
CA SER A 56 5.53 11.95 3.01
C SER A 56 5.68 12.82 1.77
N ILE A 57 4.95 12.46 0.72
CA ILE A 57 4.79 13.25 -0.51
C ILE A 57 3.28 13.35 -0.76
N GLY A 58 2.77 14.58 -0.92
CA GLY A 58 1.35 14.82 -1.19
C GLY A 58 0.39 14.38 -0.06
N GLY A 59 0.87 14.33 1.19
CA GLY A 59 0.07 13.89 2.35
C GLY A 59 0.09 12.38 2.61
N PHE A 60 0.80 11.59 1.81
CA PHE A 60 0.90 10.15 1.96
C PHE A 60 2.31 9.71 2.30
N LEU A 61 2.43 8.66 3.11
CA LEU A 61 3.72 8.03 3.38
C LEU A 61 4.40 7.62 2.08
N VAL A 62 5.67 8.02 1.97
CA VAL A 62 6.53 7.57 0.88
C VAL A 62 6.57 6.04 0.93
N ARG A 63 6.56 5.37 -0.23
CA ARG A 63 6.77 3.93 -0.42
C ARG A 63 5.77 2.99 0.28
N VAL A 64 4.66 3.51 0.81
CA VAL A 64 3.71 2.69 1.58
C VAL A 64 2.30 2.76 1.00
N LEU A 65 1.72 1.59 0.76
CA LEU A 65 0.31 1.42 0.41
C LEU A 65 -0.37 0.41 1.34
N THR A 66 -1.69 0.49 1.38
CA THR A 66 -2.54 -0.48 2.08
C THR A 66 -3.42 -1.21 1.08
N ALA A 67 -3.76 -2.46 1.40
CA ALA A 67 -4.70 -3.25 0.62
C ALA A 67 -5.56 -4.13 1.53
N GLU A 68 -6.83 -4.31 1.19
CA GLU A 68 -7.75 -5.22 1.87
C GLU A 68 -8.03 -6.42 0.98
N ILE A 69 -7.83 -7.62 1.50
CA ILE A 69 -8.06 -8.88 0.79
C ILE A 69 -9.05 -9.76 1.57
N ASN A 70 -9.90 -10.48 0.87
CA ASN A 70 -10.69 -11.53 1.52
C ASN A 70 -9.77 -12.68 1.94
N PRO A 71 -9.88 -13.23 3.16
CA PRO A 71 -9.08 -14.39 3.59
C PRO A 71 -9.08 -15.56 2.61
N LYS A 72 -10.18 -15.79 1.87
CA LYS A 72 -10.29 -16.85 0.86
C LYS A 72 -9.34 -16.67 -0.34
N ASN A 73 -8.90 -15.44 -0.59
CA ASN A 73 -8.01 -15.07 -1.70
C ASN A 73 -6.55 -15.01 -1.26
N PHE A 74 -6.28 -15.09 0.05
CA PHE A 74 -4.91 -15.11 0.58
C PHE A 74 -4.34 -16.53 0.43
N LYS A 75 -3.38 -16.71 -0.47
CA LYS A 75 -2.60 -17.96 -0.58
C LYS A 75 -1.33 -17.79 0.25
N ALA A 76 -1.25 -18.53 1.36
CA ALA A 76 -0.05 -18.65 2.18
C ALA A 76 0.97 -19.61 1.54
#